data_AF-A0A5N5NXX8-F1
#
_entry.id   AF-A0A5N5NXX8-F1
#
_cell.length_a   1.000
_cell.length_b   1.000
_cell.length_c   1.000
_cell.angle_alpha   90.00
_cell.angle_beta   90.00
_cell.angle_gamma   90.00
#
_symmetry.space_group_name_H-M   'P 1'
#
loop_
_entity.id
_entity.type
_entity.pdbx_description
1 polymer ?
#
loop_
_entity_poly.entity_id
_entity_poly.type
_entity_poly.pdbx_seq_one_letter_code
_entity_poly.pdbx_strand_id
1 'polypeptide(L)'
;MSLITSPRLHRLWNDAQIHPEWATTRLWEYIFNHVIFKDDKWVVSSQQPPTHQPGDLRRVDLIVEKMDSSATTIGTLLFLEVKRANAPPSVIQEVEYQAYTACCAYHVETGIKHIWTMTCVGSRARLWIFSERSLYLIPYIPSGQGLAERREYLEIYTHGREIANGLEYIKKHMSPPRELLNMPPTPRPANAMLPAGWHDTEVAHLDQVRHQDAVISPTLEDTMDFGEGPSTFASAQIPQEVDYGLGDEIPGWVTGEEFQEDSAGQLEAERYLEAGPSEVYHGKELQEEPAGLLEAEDYPEAGPSEVHQSGDGRQEVEVR
;
A
#
# COMPACT_ATOMS: atom_id res chain seq x y z
N MET A 1 -17.26 -3.82 -11.97
CA MET A 1 -17.20 -5.30 -12.01
C MET A 1 -16.36 -5.76 -10.83
N SER A 2 -16.78 -6.84 -10.19
CA SER A 2 -16.16 -7.39 -8.97
C SER A 2 -14.88 -8.17 -9.25
N LEU A 3 -13.92 -8.13 -8.32
CA LEU A 3 -12.80 -9.08 -8.27
C LEU A 3 -13.20 -10.40 -7.58
N ILE A 4 -14.35 -10.44 -6.92
CA ILE A 4 -14.88 -11.63 -6.25
C ILE A 4 -15.63 -12.48 -7.26
N THR A 5 -14.89 -13.28 -8.03
CA THR A 5 -15.42 -14.05 -9.18
C THR A 5 -15.60 -15.54 -8.92
N SER A 6 -15.22 -16.04 -7.75
CA SER A 6 -15.31 -17.46 -7.39
C SER A 6 -15.90 -17.67 -5.99
N PRO A 7 -16.49 -18.85 -5.70
CA PRO A 7 -16.97 -19.19 -4.36
C PRO A 7 -15.88 -19.07 -3.28
N ARG A 8 -14.62 -19.41 -3.62
CA ARG A 8 -13.49 -19.28 -2.71
C ARG A 8 -13.18 -17.82 -2.38
N LEU A 9 -13.10 -16.95 -3.39
CA LEU A 9 -12.92 -15.51 -3.18
C LEU A 9 -14.09 -14.90 -2.39
N HIS A 10 -15.31 -15.37 -2.64
CA HIS A 10 -16.48 -14.92 -1.88
C HIS A 10 -16.38 -15.32 -0.40
N ARG A 11 -15.87 -16.52 -0.11
CA ARG A 11 -15.61 -16.95 1.27
C ARG A 11 -14.56 -16.05 1.95
N LEU A 12 -13.43 -15.82 1.30
CA LEU A 12 -12.36 -14.96 1.83
C LEU A 12 -12.84 -13.51 2.02
N TRP A 13 -13.63 -12.99 1.09
CA TRP A 13 -14.22 -11.67 1.19
C TRP A 13 -15.16 -11.54 2.38
N ASN A 14 -16.05 -12.53 2.59
CA ASN A 14 -16.92 -12.59 3.76
C ASN A 14 -16.10 -12.64 5.06
N ASP A 15 -15.08 -13.50 5.11
CA ASP A 15 -14.22 -13.64 6.29
C ASP A 15 -13.54 -12.30 6.62
N ALA A 16 -13.06 -11.55 5.61
CA ALA A 16 -12.46 -10.23 5.80
C ALA A 16 -13.43 -9.13 6.28
N GLN A 17 -14.75 -9.30 6.12
CA GLN A 17 -15.73 -8.36 6.69
C GLN A 17 -15.94 -8.56 8.20
N ILE A 18 -15.74 -9.79 8.69
CA ILE A 18 -16.20 -10.23 10.02
C ILE A 18 -15.02 -10.41 10.96
N HIS A 19 -13.92 -10.98 10.47
CA HIS A 19 -12.80 -11.39 11.30
C HIS A 19 -11.74 -10.28 11.44
N PRO A 20 -10.81 -10.43 12.40
CA PRO A 20 -9.68 -9.51 12.57
C PRO A 20 -8.76 -9.41 11.34
N GLU A 21 -7.71 -8.61 11.50
CA GLU A 21 -6.73 -8.26 10.46
C GLU A 21 -6.22 -9.43 9.62
N TRP A 22 -5.93 -10.58 10.25
CA TRP A 22 -5.45 -11.78 9.56
C TRP A 22 -6.35 -12.23 8.39
N ALA A 23 -7.67 -12.02 8.49
CA ALA A 23 -8.60 -12.40 7.42
C ALA A 23 -8.53 -11.43 6.24
N THR A 24 -8.25 -10.16 6.53
CA THR A 24 -7.98 -9.14 5.51
C THR A 24 -6.67 -9.44 4.79
N THR A 25 -5.59 -9.71 5.53
CA THR A 25 -4.29 -10.11 4.96
C THR A 25 -4.44 -11.32 4.04
N ARG A 26 -5.12 -12.38 4.52
CA ARG A 26 -5.35 -13.60 3.75
C ARG A 26 -6.13 -13.36 2.45
N LEU A 27 -7.14 -12.48 2.47
CA LEU A 27 -7.88 -12.11 1.26
C LEU A 27 -6.96 -11.46 0.22
N TRP A 28 -6.17 -10.47 0.63
CA TRP A 28 -5.29 -9.73 -0.28
C TRP A 28 -4.12 -10.58 -0.77
N GLU A 29 -3.53 -11.40 0.10
CA GLU A 29 -2.51 -12.38 -0.27
C GLU A 29 -3.03 -13.35 -1.34
N TYR A 30 -4.26 -13.85 -1.20
CA TYR A 30 -4.88 -14.72 -2.20
C TYR A 30 -5.10 -13.98 -3.54
N ILE A 31 -5.61 -12.75 -3.50
CA ILE A 31 -5.82 -11.95 -4.71
C ILE A 31 -4.49 -11.70 -5.42
N PHE A 32 -3.43 -11.40 -4.66
CA PHE A 32 -2.13 -11.08 -5.23
C PHE A 32 -1.50 -12.33 -5.86
N ASN A 33 -1.43 -13.45 -5.13
CA ASN A 33 -0.82 -14.67 -5.63
C ASN A 33 -1.61 -15.36 -6.76
N HIS A 34 -2.94 -15.29 -6.74
CA HIS A 34 -3.77 -16.11 -7.65
C HIS A 34 -4.55 -15.32 -8.70
N VAL A 35 -4.63 -14.01 -8.60
CA VAL A 35 -5.42 -13.18 -9.52
C VAL A 35 -4.55 -12.17 -10.27
N ILE A 36 -3.74 -11.39 -9.54
CA ILE A 36 -3.02 -10.24 -10.11
C ILE A 36 -1.57 -10.58 -10.49
N PHE A 37 -0.80 -11.15 -9.58
CA PHE A 37 0.64 -11.41 -9.72
C PHE A 37 0.93 -12.91 -9.88
N LYS A 38 0.19 -13.56 -10.78
CA LYS A 38 0.22 -15.02 -10.96
C LYS A 38 1.41 -15.58 -11.76
N ASP A 39 2.20 -14.72 -12.40
CA ASP A 39 3.34 -15.16 -13.21
C ASP A 39 4.55 -15.44 -12.29
N ASP A 40 5.35 -16.45 -12.60
CA ASP A 40 6.48 -16.93 -11.75
C ASP A 40 7.56 -15.87 -11.47
N LYS A 41 7.64 -14.81 -12.27
CA LYS A 41 8.56 -13.68 -12.04
C LYS A 41 8.14 -12.76 -10.89
N TRP A 42 6.93 -12.94 -10.35
CA TRP A 42 6.43 -12.13 -9.24
C TRP A 42 6.53 -12.93 -7.95
N VAL A 43 7.07 -12.29 -6.92
CA VAL A 43 7.14 -12.85 -5.57
C VAL A 43 6.26 -11.99 -4.68
N VAL A 44 5.33 -12.63 -3.96
CA VAL A 44 4.49 -11.97 -2.96
C VAL A 44 4.85 -12.54 -1.60
N SER A 45 5.46 -11.72 -0.76
CA SER A 45 5.98 -12.15 0.53
C SER A 45 5.26 -11.41 1.66
N SER A 46 4.82 -12.16 2.67
CA SER A 46 4.20 -11.59 3.87
C SER A 46 5.23 -11.27 4.95
N GLN A 47 4.96 -10.24 5.76
CA GLN A 47 5.70 -9.96 7.00
C GLN A 47 7.21 -9.85 6.78
N GLN A 48 7.59 -9.13 5.74
CA GLN A 48 9.00 -8.85 5.43
C GLN A 48 9.39 -7.47 5.96
N PRO A 49 10.66 -7.25 6.32
CA PRO A 49 11.12 -5.89 6.58
C PRO A 49 11.09 -5.05 5.30
N PRO A 50 10.86 -3.73 5.38
CA PRO A 50 10.94 -2.85 4.23
C PRO A 50 12.39 -2.64 3.74
N THR A 51 13.38 -3.05 4.54
CA THR A 51 14.81 -2.93 4.22
C THR A 51 15.55 -4.24 4.48
N HIS A 52 16.76 -4.37 3.95
CA HIS A 52 17.64 -5.52 4.23
C HIS A 52 18.57 -5.27 5.42
N GLN A 53 18.38 -4.16 6.15
CA GLN A 53 19.23 -3.79 7.26
C GLN A 53 19.07 -4.77 8.44
N PRO A 54 20.17 -5.34 8.96
CA PRO A 54 20.12 -6.19 10.14
C PRO A 54 19.49 -5.47 11.32
N GLY A 55 18.49 -6.10 11.95
CA GLY A 55 17.82 -5.55 13.13
C GLY A 55 16.64 -4.63 12.85
N ASP A 56 16.27 -4.38 11.58
CA ASP A 56 15.01 -3.72 11.27
C ASP A 56 13.85 -4.61 11.76
N LEU A 57 13.08 -4.11 12.73
CA LEU A 57 11.94 -4.80 13.32
C LEU A 57 10.62 -4.47 12.62
N ARG A 58 10.62 -3.52 11.69
CA ARG A 58 9.43 -3.17 10.91
C ARG A 58 9.03 -4.33 10.03
N ARG A 59 7.74 -4.59 9.92
CA ARG A 59 7.19 -5.65 9.09
C ARG A 59 6.02 -5.07 8.34
N VAL A 60 6.15 -5.03 7.01
CA VAL A 60 5.02 -4.66 6.15
C VAL A 60 4.16 -5.89 5.94
N ASP A 61 2.85 -5.70 5.82
CA ASP A 61 1.94 -6.84 5.72
C ASP A 61 2.21 -7.71 4.49
N LEU A 62 2.39 -7.09 3.32
CA LEU A 62 2.80 -7.75 2.09
C LEU A 62 3.80 -6.89 1.29
N ILE A 63 4.75 -7.55 0.65
CA ILE A 63 5.62 -6.98 -0.40
C ILE A 63 5.36 -7.71 -1.70
N VAL A 64 5.26 -6.96 -2.79
CA VAL A 64 5.36 -7.52 -4.15
C VAL A 64 6.69 -7.14 -4.75
N GLU A 65 7.40 -8.15 -5.22
CA GLU A 65 8.71 -8.01 -5.83
C GLU A 65 8.71 -8.63 -7.22
N LYS A 66 9.58 -8.10 -8.08
CA LYS A 66 9.84 -8.67 -9.39
C LYS A 66 11.22 -9.30 -9.38
N MET A 67 11.25 -10.58 -9.68
CA MET A 67 12.46 -11.32 -9.97
C MET A 67 12.83 -11.10 -11.44
N ASP A 68 14.11 -10.86 -11.71
CA ASP A 68 14.61 -10.81 -13.08
C ASP A 68 14.62 -12.21 -13.74
N SER A 69 14.88 -12.25 -15.05
CA SER A 69 14.91 -13.53 -15.78
C SER A 69 16.02 -14.48 -15.32
N SER A 70 17.02 -13.96 -14.61
CA SER A 70 18.15 -14.74 -14.10
C SER A 70 17.95 -15.24 -12.67
N ALA A 71 16.87 -14.83 -12.01
CA ALA A 71 16.61 -15.04 -10.59
C ALA A 71 17.72 -14.53 -9.65
N THR A 72 18.52 -13.56 -10.11
CA THR A 72 19.64 -13.01 -9.31
C THR A 72 19.30 -11.66 -8.70
N THR A 73 18.39 -10.90 -9.31
CA THR A 73 17.98 -9.60 -8.80
C THR A 73 16.49 -9.58 -8.50
N ILE A 74 16.16 -9.03 -7.34
CA ILE A 74 14.80 -8.85 -6.85
C ILE A 74 14.62 -7.35 -6.65
N GLY A 75 13.62 -6.78 -7.32
CA GLY A 75 13.24 -5.39 -7.16
C GLY A 75 11.88 -5.27 -6.49
N THR A 76 11.80 -4.56 -5.38
CA THR A 76 10.52 -4.23 -4.75
C THR A 76 9.68 -3.34 -5.67
N LEU A 77 8.46 -3.78 -5.96
CA LEU A 77 7.49 -3.08 -6.79
C LEU A 77 6.49 -2.31 -5.92
N LEU A 78 5.92 -2.98 -4.91
CA LEU A 78 4.77 -2.49 -4.15
C LEU A 78 4.87 -2.92 -2.69
N PHE A 79 4.78 -1.96 -1.78
CA PHE A 79 4.48 -2.22 -0.37
C PHE A 79 2.97 -2.22 -0.13
N LEU A 80 2.51 -3.05 0.79
CA LEU A 80 1.10 -3.09 1.16
C LEU A 80 0.93 -3.24 2.67
N GLU A 81 0.10 -2.38 3.25
CA GLU A 81 -0.33 -2.43 4.65
C GLU A 81 -1.84 -2.62 4.75
N VAL A 82 -2.29 -3.42 5.71
CA VAL A 82 -3.72 -3.75 5.90
C VAL A 82 -4.22 -3.50 7.31
N LYS A 83 -5.52 -3.19 7.39
CA LYS A 83 -6.28 -3.20 8.63
C LYS A 83 -7.65 -3.85 8.43
N ARG A 84 -8.28 -4.25 9.55
CA ARG A 84 -9.64 -4.83 9.57
C ARG A 84 -10.69 -3.88 8.96
N ALA A 85 -11.78 -4.44 8.42
CA ALA A 85 -12.81 -3.71 7.67
C ALA A 85 -13.50 -2.54 8.43
N ASN A 86 -13.62 -2.66 9.75
CA ASN A 86 -14.26 -1.67 10.62
C ASN A 86 -13.24 -0.78 11.36
N ALA A 87 -12.00 -0.68 10.87
CA ALA A 87 -11.00 0.21 11.45
C ALA A 87 -11.53 1.66 11.55
N PRO A 88 -11.39 2.32 12.71
CA PRO A 88 -11.74 3.73 12.85
C PRO A 88 -10.73 4.61 12.08
N PRO A 89 -11.07 5.88 11.76
CA PRO A 89 -10.17 6.77 11.01
C PRO A 89 -8.76 6.90 11.57
N SER A 90 -8.57 6.90 12.90
CA SER A 90 -7.23 6.95 13.51
C SER A 90 -6.35 5.76 13.08
N VAL A 91 -6.93 4.55 13.05
CA VAL A 91 -6.24 3.34 12.60
C VAL A 91 -6.01 3.34 11.09
N ILE A 92 -6.87 4.02 10.32
CA ILE A 92 -6.63 4.22 8.88
C ILE A 92 -5.49 5.23 8.65
N GLN A 93 -5.32 6.25 9.50
CA GLN A 93 -4.14 7.13 9.45
C GLN A 93 -2.87 6.34 9.75
N GLU A 94 -2.90 5.45 10.75
CA GLU A 94 -1.77 4.60 11.10
C GLU A 94 -1.36 3.70 9.93
N VAL A 95 -2.29 3.04 9.23
CA VAL A 95 -1.95 2.16 8.09
C VAL A 95 -1.38 2.94 6.90
N GLU A 96 -1.89 4.14 6.62
CA GLU A 96 -1.32 5.04 5.60
C GLU A 96 0.09 5.51 6.00
N TYR A 97 0.30 5.81 7.27
CA TYR A 97 1.60 6.25 7.77
C TYR A 97 2.62 5.12 7.80
N GLN A 98 2.22 3.90 8.17
CA GLN A 98 3.06 2.70 8.09
C GLN A 98 3.54 2.47 6.65
N ALA A 99 2.62 2.53 5.68
CA ALA A 99 2.95 2.42 4.26
C ALA A 99 3.92 3.52 3.78
N TYR A 100 3.76 4.75 4.27
CA TYR A 100 4.67 5.86 3.99
C TYR A 100 6.07 5.62 4.57
N THR A 101 6.16 5.24 5.86
CA THR A 101 7.44 5.01 6.54
C THR A 101 8.21 3.83 5.96
N ALA A 102 7.52 2.77 5.51
CA ALA A 102 8.12 1.67 4.78
C ALA A 102 8.80 2.15 3.48
N CYS A 103 8.10 2.99 2.70
CA CYS A 103 8.68 3.59 1.50
C CYS A 103 9.86 4.52 1.81
N CYS A 104 9.79 5.32 2.88
CA CYS A 104 10.91 6.17 3.31
C CYS A 104 12.15 5.33 3.66
N ALA A 105 11.97 4.25 4.41
CA ALA A 105 13.05 3.35 4.79
C ALA A 105 13.72 2.73 3.56
N TYR A 106 12.92 2.19 2.65
CA TYR A 106 13.42 1.58 1.42
C TYR A 106 14.12 2.61 0.52
N HIS A 107 13.61 3.84 0.43
CA HIS A 107 14.25 4.93 -0.30
C HIS A 107 15.62 5.28 0.28
N VAL A 108 15.74 5.41 1.61
CA VAL A 108 17.02 5.72 2.26
C VAL A 108 18.04 4.60 2.04
N GLU A 109 17.62 3.34 2.03
CA GLU A 109 18.51 2.21 1.76
C GLU A 109 18.95 2.14 0.29
N THR A 110 18.02 2.30 -0.65
CA THR A 110 18.25 1.94 -2.07
C THR A 110 18.46 3.14 -2.99
N GLY A 111 18.09 4.35 -2.56
CA GLY A 111 18.04 5.54 -3.41
C GLY A 111 16.89 5.55 -4.43
N ILE A 112 15.98 4.56 -4.40
CA ILE A 112 14.82 4.53 -5.31
C ILE A 112 13.87 5.67 -4.95
N LYS A 113 13.69 6.60 -5.89
CA LYS A 113 13.03 7.89 -5.65
C LYS A 113 11.51 7.81 -5.57
N HIS A 114 10.93 6.81 -6.22
CA HIS A 114 9.48 6.67 -6.41
C HIS A 114 9.10 5.21 -6.24
N ILE A 115 8.12 4.94 -5.38
CA ILE A 115 7.70 3.59 -5.01
C ILE A 115 6.19 3.54 -5.04
N TRP A 116 5.62 2.45 -5.55
CA TRP A 116 4.19 2.21 -5.41
C TRP A 116 3.89 1.68 -4.02
N THR A 117 2.78 2.12 -3.43
CA THR A 117 2.30 1.52 -2.17
C THR A 117 0.78 1.39 -2.19
N MET A 118 0.25 0.53 -1.34
CA MET A 118 -1.16 0.21 -1.25
C MET A 118 -1.57 0.10 0.21
N THR A 119 -2.73 0.64 0.55
CA THR A 119 -3.33 0.42 1.86
C THR A 119 -4.68 -0.24 1.71
N CYS A 120 -5.00 -1.13 2.64
CA CYS A 120 -6.28 -1.84 2.65
C CYS A 120 -7.01 -1.71 3.99
N VAL A 121 -8.32 -1.55 3.93
CA VAL A 121 -9.21 -1.57 5.10
C VAL A 121 -10.32 -2.58 4.83
N GLY A 122 -10.14 -3.79 5.34
CA GLY A 122 -10.92 -4.96 4.93
C GLY A 122 -10.73 -5.21 3.43
N SER A 123 -11.85 -5.38 2.73
CA SER A 123 -11.89 -5.56 1.28
C SER A 123 -11.76 -4.27 0.45
N ARG A 124 -11.53 -3.13 1.10
CA ARG A 124 -11.36 -1.84 0.39
C ARG A 124 -9.88 -1.51 0.25
N ALA A 125 -9.52 -0.88 -0.86
CA ALA A 125 -8.14 -0.54 -1.19
C ALA A 125 -7.97 0.89 -1.69
N ARG A 126 -6.76 1.40 -1.49
CA ARG A 126 -6.25 2.61 -2.12
C ARG A 126 -4.82 2.39 -2.58
N LEU A 127 -4.54 2.82 -3.80
CA LEU A 127 -3.22 2.78 -4.43
C LEU A 127 -2.59 4.17 -4.35
N TRP A 128 -1.31 4.19 -4.04
CA TRP A 128 -0.54 5.38 -3.72
C TRP A 128 0.79 5.39 -4.43
N ILE A 129 1.35 6.59 -4.52
CA ILE A 129 2.71 6.84 -4.96
C ILE A 129 3.46 7.50 -3.82
N PHE A 130 4.57 6.89 -3.42
CA PHE A 130 5.60 7.57 -2.65
C PHE A 130 6.55 8.30 -3.60
N SER A 131 6.98 9.50 -3.21
CA SER A 131 8.00 10.27 -3.91
C SER A 131 8.92 10.96 -2.90
N GLU A 132 10.24 10.87 -3.13
CA GLU A 132 11.25 11.54 -2.28
C GLU A 132 10.98 13.04 -2.14
N ARG A 133 10.36 13.68 -3.15
CA ARG A 133 10.06 15.11 -3.19
C ARG A 133 8.72 15.49 -2.54
N SER A 134 7.87 14.51 -2.28
CA SER A 134 6.55 14.73 -1.73
C SER A 134 6.56 14.65 -0.21
N LEU A 135 5.86 15.57 0.46
CA LEU A 135 5.73 15.56 1.92
C LEU A 135 5.01 14.30 2.44
N TYR A 136 4.19 13.65 1.60
CA TYR A 136 3.47 12.44 1.97
C TYR A 136 3.02 11.64 0.73
N LEU A 137 2.06 10.72 0.89
CA LEU A 137 1.57 9.86 -0.19
C LEU A 137 0.73 10.62 -1.22
N ILE A 138 1.04 10.41 -2.49
CA ILE A 138 0.27 10.91 -3.63
C ILE A 138 -0.82 9.88 -3.97
N PRO A 139 -2.10 10.25 -3.99
CA PRO A 139 -3.19 9.33 -4.28
C PRO A 139 -3.21 8.98 -5.78
N TYR A 140 -3.14 7.69 -6.11
CA TYR A 140 -3.25 7.21 -7.49
C TYR A 140 -4.67 6.74 -7.80
N ILE A 141 -5.13 5.68 -7.10
CA ILE A 141 -6.46 5.12 -7.31
C ILE A 141 -7.15 4.87 -5.95
N PRO A 142 -8.27 5.56 -5.67
CA PRO A 142 -8.78 6.72 -6.39
C PRO A 142 -7.94 7.96 -6.10
N SER A 143 -8.05 8.99 -6.95
CA SER A 143 -7.29 10.24 -6.85
C SER A 143 -7.81 11.22 -5.79
N GLY A 144 -8.66 10.77 -4.86
CA GLY A 144 -9.17 11.59 -3.75
C GLY A 144 -8.04 12.10 -2.87
N GLN A 145 -8.26 13.13 -2.06
CA GLN A 145 -7.24 13.72 -1.17
C GLN A 145 -7.58 13.58 0.32
N GLY A 146 -8.70 12.96 0.65
CA GLY A 146 -9.12 12.72 2.02
C GLY A 146 -8.10 11.87 2.77
N LEU A 147 -7.68 12.37 3.93
CA LEU A 147 -6.82 11.65 4.86
C LEU A 147 -7.65 10.65 5.64
N ALA A 148 -7.29 9.36 5.57
CA ALA A 148 -7.95 8.30 6.31
C ALA A 148 -9.48 8.22 6.13
N GLU A 149 -9.98 8.71 4.99
CA GLU A 149 -11.40 8.64 4.68
C GLU A 149 -11.74 7.28 4.09
N ARG A 150 -12.34 6.39 4.89
CA ARG A 150 -12.74 5.04 4.43
C ARG A 150 -13.60 5.05 3.16
N ARG A 151 -14.39 6.12 2.93
CA ARG A 151 -15.22 6.27 1.72
C ARG A 151 -14.40 6.50 0.45
N GLU A 152 -13.16 6.95 0.57
CA GLU A 152 -12.23 7.08 -0.55
C GLU A 152 -11.54 5.75 -0.87
N TYR A 153 -11.71 4.70 -0.07
CA TYR A 153 -11.18 3.39 -0.43
C TYR A 153 -12.18 2.67 -1.35
N LEU A 154 -11.68 2.14 -2.45
CA LEU A 154 -12.49 1.39 -3.41
C LEU A 154 -12.75 -0.02 -2.89
N GLU A 155 -14.02 -0.41 -2.84
CA GLU A 155 -14.44 -1.76 -2.46
C GLU A 155 -14.24 -2.74 -3.62
N ILE A 156 -13.46 -3.81 -3.42
CA ILE A 156 -13.17 -4.80 -4.49
C ILE A 156 -14.41 -5.48 -5.05
N TYR A 157 -15.49 -5.57 -4.27
CA TYR A 157 -16.74 -6.15 -4.74
C TYR A 157 -17.42 -5.27 -5.81
N THR A 158 -17.39 -3.95 -5.67
CA THR A 158 -18.07 -3.02 -6.60
C THR A 158 -17.11 -2.44 -7.64
N HIS A 159 -15.88 -2.12 -7.22
CA HIS A 159 -14.84 -1.43 -7.99
C HIS A 159 -13.64 -2.33 -8.33
N GLY A 160 -13.78 -3.64 -8.22
CA GLY A 160 -12.68 -4.59 -8.46
C GLY A 160 -11.95 -4.39 -9.79
N ARG A 161 -12.67 -4.05 -10.87
CA ARG A 161 -12.05 -3.73 -12.18
C ARG A 161 -11.10 -2.53 -12.12
N GLU A 162 -11.44 -1.47 -11.40
CA GLU A 162 -10.60 -0.27 -11.29
C GLU A 162 -9.32 -0.58 -10.53
N ILE A 163 -9.45 -1.31 -9.41
CA ILE A 163 -8.31 -1.78 -8.61
C ILE A 163 -7.42 -2.71 -9.45
N ALA A 164 -8.00 -3.68 -10.17
CA ALA A 164 -7.27 -4.58 -11.05
C ALA A 164 -6.52 -3.83 -12.15
N ASN A 165 -7.17 -2.87 -12.81
CA ASN A 165 -6.53 -2.05 -13.84
C ASN A 165 -5.37 -1.22 -13.27
N GLY A 166 -5.52 -0.69 -12.05
CA GLY A 166 -4.47 0.01 -11.33
C GLY A 166 -3.26 -0.88 -11.06
N LEU A 167 -3.49 -2.08 -10.53
CA LEU A 167 -2.42 -3.04 -10.26
C LEU A 167 -1.75 -3.55 -11.56
N GLU A 168 -2.53 -3.78 -12.62
CA GLU A 168 -1.98 -4.12 -13.94
C GLU A 168 -1.16 -2.97 -14.55
N TYR A 169 -1.53 -1.72 -14.28
CA TYR A 169 -0.73 -0.56 -14.65
C TYR A 169 0.60 -0.54 -13.90
N ILE A 170 0.57 -0.76 -12.58
CA ILE A 170 1.75 -0.85 -11.71
C ILE A 170 2.70 -1.96 -12.19
N LYS A 171 2.17 -3.15 -12.54
CA LYS A 171 2.97 -4.26 -13.11
C LYS A 171 3.78 -3.86 -14.34
N LYS A 172 3.23 -2.96 -15.17
CA LYS A 172 3.86 -2.48 -16.42
C LYS A 172 4.82 -1.32 -16.18
N HIS A 173 4.66 -0.58 -15.08
CA HIS A 173 5.44 0.60 -14.75
C HIS A 173 6.06 0.43 -13.37
N MET A 174 7.22 -0.23 -13.31
CA MET A 174 7.89 -0.53 -12.04
C MET A 174 8.22 0.72 -11.22
N SER A 175 8.36 1.87 -11.87
CA SER A 175 8.44 3.17 -11.23
C SER A 175 7.25 4.04 -11.65
N PRO A 176 6.65 4.80 -10.71
CA PRO A 176 5.62 5.78 -11.03
C PRO A 176 6.04 6.76 -12.13
N PRO A 177 5.24 6.92 -13.20
CA PRO A 177 5.48 7.91 -14.26
C PRO A 177 5.47 9.34 -13.72
N ARG A 178 6.26 10.22 -14.37
CA ARG A 178 6.47 11.60 -13.93
C ARG A 178 5.18 12.43 -13.91
N GLU A 179 4.25 12.12 -14.80
CA GLU A 179 2.97 12.83 -14.93
C GLU A 179 2.13 12.69 -13.66
N LEU A 180 2.19 11.52 -13.00
CA LEU A 180 1.46 11.24 -11.77
C LEU A 180 2.12 11.89 -10.55
N LEU A 181 3.42 12.19 -10.63
CA LEU A 181 4.17 12.83 -9.53
C LEU A 181 3.82 14.31 -9.33
N ASN A 182 3.19 14.93 -10.33
CA ASN A 182 2.73 16.33 -10.23
C ASN A 182 1.39 16.45 -9.49
N MET A 183 0.75 15.33 -9.14
CA MET A 183 -0.46 15.36 -8.35
C MET A 183 -0.16 15.78 -6.91
N PRO A 184 -1.02 16.60 -6.30
CA PRO A 184 -0.83 17.04 -4.92
C PRO A 184 -0.90 15.84 -3.97
N PRO A 185 0.02 15.73 -3.01
CA PRO A 185 -0.05 14.69 -2.00
C PRO A 185 -1.21 14.92 -1.03
N THR A 186 -1.61 13.84 -0.37
CA THR A 186 -2.47 13.93 0.81
C THR A 186 -1.74 14.61 1.96
N PRO A 187 -2.44 15.27 2.89
CA PRO A 187 -1.80 15.84 4.07
C PRO A 187 -1.23 14.71 4.95
N ARG A 188 -0.01 14.89 5.47
CA ARG A 188 0.56 13.95 6.44
C ARG A 188 -0.25 13.97 7.74
N PRO A 189 -0.58 12.81 8.35
CA PRO A 189 -1.23 12.78 9.65
C PRO A 189 -0.35 13.42 10.73
N ALA A 190 -0.93 14.31 11.54
CA ALA A 190 -0.19 15.03 12.59
C ALA A 190 0.13 14.16 13.82
N ASN A 191 -0.65 13.12 14.07
CA ASN A 191 -0.60 12.31 15.30
C ASN A 191 -0.63 10.80 15.00
N ALA A 192 -0.09 10.36 13.86
CA ALA A 192 -0.03 8.93 13.57
C ALA A 192 0.88 8.23 14.58
N MET A 193 0.37 7.16 15.20
CA MET A 193 1.15 6.33 16.10
C MET A 193 1.79 5.18 15.33
N LEU A 194 3.09 4.99 15.51
CA LEU A 194 3.78 3.84 14.97
C LEU A 194 3.71 2.64 15.94
N PRO A 195 3.75 1.41 15.42
CA PRO A 195 3.88 0.22 16.26
C PRO A 195 5.13 0.29 17.14
N ALA A 196 5.11 -0.45 18.26
CA ALA A 196 6.26 -0.53 19.14
C ALA A 196 7.50 -1.03 18.39
N GLY A 197 8.63 -0.34 18.54
CA GLY A 197 9.90 -0.67 17.88
C GLY A 197 10.08 -0.08 16.48
N TRP A 198 9.05 0.56 15.91
CA TRP A 198 9.20 1.35 14.69
C TRP A 198 9.75 2.74 15.01
N HIS A 199 10.39 3.36 14.03
CA HIS A 199 10.97 4.69 14.13
C HIS A 199 10.75 5.51 12.87
N ASP A 200 10.82 6.84 13.03
CA ASP A 200 10.65 7.85 11.97
C ASP A 200 11.96 8.51 11.55
N THR A 201 13.10 7.87 11.80
CA THR A 201 14.41 8.45 11.49
C THR A 201 14.57 8.79 10.01
N GLU A 202 14.06 7.94 9.12
CA GLU A 202 14.14 8.12 7.66
C GLU A 202 13.17 9.21 7.18
N VAL A 203 12.02 9.35 7.83
CA VAL A 203 11.10 10.47 7.58
C VAL A 203 11.78 11.79 7.95
N ALA A 204 12.37 11.86 9.15
CA ALA A 204 13.08 13.05 9.61
C ALA A 204 14.27 13.41 8.70
N HIS A 205 15.01 12.40 8.24
CA HIS A 205 16.10 12.58 7.28
C HIS A 205 15.60 13.20 5.96
N LEU A 206 14.51 12.67 5.40
CA LEU A 206 13.94 13.18 4.16
C LEU A 206 13.39 14.60 4.32
N ASP A 207 12.76 14.91 5.45
CA ASP A 207 12.28 16.26 5.72
C ASP A 207 13.45 17.26 5.80
N GLN A 208 14.56 16.87 6.43
CA GLN A 208 15.77 17.70 6.47
C GLN A 208 16.33 17.97 5.07
N VAL A 209 16.43 16.94 4.22
CA VAL A 209 16.90 17.08 2.83
C VAL A 209 16.00 18.04 2.04
N ARG A 210 14.67 17.87 2.14
CA ARG A 210 13.70 18.76 1.46
C ARG A 210 13.80 20.20 1.92
N HIS A 211 14.02 20.43 3.22
CA HIS A 211 14.21 21.77 3.74
C HIS A 211 15.49 22.43 3.20
N GLN A 212 16.56 21.67 2.99
CA GLN A 212 17.79 22.20 2.38
C GLN A 212 17.58 22.56 0.90
N ASP A 213 16.90 21.72 0.13
CA ASP A 213 16.58 21.97 -1.29
C ASP A 213 15.70 23.22 -1.48
N ALA A 214 14.76 23.45 -0.55
CA ALA A 214 13.91 24.64 -0.56
C ALA A 214 14.70 25.93 -0.28
N VAL A 215 15.73 25.87 0.57
CA VAL A 215 16.57 27.03 0.94
C VAL A 215 17.60 27.38 -0.14
N ILE A 216 18.02 26.41 -0.95
CA ILE A 216 18.99 26.63 -2.04
C ILE A 216 18.29 27.13 -3.32
N SER A 217 16.96 27.04 -3.41
CA SER A 217 16.16 27.49 -4.55
C SER A 217 15.70 28.97 -4.60
N PRO A 218 16.19 29.96 -3.82
CA PRO A 218 15.79 31.35 -4.02
C PRO A 218 16.77 32.10 -4.94
N THR A 219 16.20 32.90 -5.85
CA THR A 219 16.79 34.04 -6.57
C THR A 219 17.71 33.76 -7.76
N LEU A 220 17.11 33.50 -8.93
CA LEU A 220 17.71 33.87 -10.24
C LEU A 220 16.79 34.78 -11.09
N GLU A 221 15.71 35.30 -10.50
CA GLU A 221 14.78 36.23 -11.16
C GLU A 221 14.49 37.48 -10.32
N ASP A 222 15.45 37.92 -9.49
CA ASP A 222 15.42 39.32 -9.02
C ASP A 222 16.16 40.18 -10.05
N THR A 223 15.48 40.35 -11.17
CA THR A 223 15.34 41.59 -11.95
C THR A 223 16.46 42.61 -11.73
N MET A 224 17.58 42.41 -12.43
CA MET A 224 18.37 43.57 -12.85
C MET A 224 17.55 44.32 -13.91
N ASP A 225 16.78 45.29 -13.43
CA ASP A 225 16.18 46.38 -14.20
C ASP A 225 17.30 47.20 -14.87
N PHE A 226 17.68 46.79 -16.09
CA PHE A 226 18.48 47.60 -16.99
C PHE A 226 17.56 48.22 -18.05
N GLY A 227 17.06 49.41 -17.71
CA GLY A 227 17.02 50.59 -18.56
C GLY A 227 16.67 50.40 -20.03
N GLU A 228 15.47 50.87 -20.38
CA GLU A 228 14.99 51.11 -21.73
C GLU A 228 16.02 51.85 -22.62
N GLY A 229 16.32 51.26 -23.77
CA GLY A 229 16.95 51.92 -24.90
C GLY A 229 16.36 51.38 -26.21
N PRO A 230 15.81 52.21 -27.10
CA PRO A 230 15.20 51.74 -28.34
C PRO A 230 16.27 51.62 -29.43
N SER A 231 16.38 50.45 -30.07
CA SER A 231 17.12 50.35 -31.33
C SER A 231 16.58 49.26 -32.26
N THR A 232 15.81 49.74 -33.25
CA THR A 232 15.93 49.47 -34.69
C THR A 232 16.37 48.09 -35.21
N PHE A 233 15.45 47.45 -35.95
CA PHE A 233 15.60 46.81 -37.26
C PHE A 233 16.93 46.11 -37.62
N ALA A 234 16.88 44.80 -37.86
CA ALA A 234 17.37 44.20 -39.10
C ALA A 234 16.90 42.74 -39.24
N SER A 235 16.20 42.48 -40.35
CA SER A 235 15.97 41.14 -40.88
C SER A 235 17.29 40.49 -41.30
N ALA A 236 17.53 39.24 -40.90
CA ALA A 236 18.57 38.41 -41.51
C ALA A 236 18.20 36.92 -41.46
N GLN A 237 17.90 36.41 -42.66
CA GLN A 237 18.34 35.14 -43.24
C GLN A 237 18.36 33.89 -42.36
N ILE A 238 17.47 32.97 -42.74
CA ILE A 238 17.45 31.53 -42.42
C ILE A 238 18.69 30.87 -43.06
N PRO A 239 19.56 30.19 -42.28
CA PRO A 239 20.54 29.27 -42.83
C PRO A 239 19.91 27.89 -43.07
N GLN A 240 20.34 27.28 -44.17
CA GLN A 240 19.95 25.97 -44.67
C GLN A 240 20.12 24.84 -43.65
N GLU A 241 19.19 23.90 -43.71
CA GLU A 241 19.22 22.60 -43.05
C GLU A 241 20.51 21.84 -43.40
N VAL A 242 21.18 21.38 -42.35
CA VAL A 242 22.30 20.44 -42.46
C VAL A 242 21.71 19.05 -42.26
N ASP A 243 21.72 18.28 -43.34
CA ASP A 243 21.38 16.87 -43.43
C ASP A 243 22.39 16.04 -42.61
N TYR A 244 21.95 15.51 -41.46
CA TYR A 244 22.70 14.53 -40.68
C TYR A 244 22.20 13.12 -41.03
N GLY A 245 22.77 12.56 -42.08
CA GLY A 245 22.82 11.12 -42.28
C GLY A 245 23.68 10.48 -41.19
N LEU A 246 23.03 9.85 -40.21
CA LEU A 246 23.64 8.87 -39.31
C LEU A 246 22.77 7.62 -39.37
N GLY A 247 23.24 6.66 -40.16
CA GLY A 247 22.86 5.28 -39.99
C GLY A 247 23.48 4.78 -38.69
N ASP A 248 22.66 4.13 -37.88
CA ASP A 248 23.15 3.13 -36.93
C ASP A 248 22.26 1.89 -37.05
N GLU A 249 22.97 0.80 -37.30
CA GLU A 249 22.48 -0.54 -37.52
C GLU A 249 21.88 -1.06 -36.22
N ILE A 250 20.58 -1.36 -36.24
CA ILE A 250 19.94 -2.16 -35.19
C ILE A 250 20.36 -3.62 -35.43
N PRO A 251 21.01 -4.30 -34.47
CA PRO A 251 21.29 -5.72 -34.61
C PRO A 251 19.97 -6.49 -34.61
N GLY A 252 19.72 -7.20 -35.71
CA GLY A 252 18.55 -8.02 -35.92
C GLY A 252 18.42 -9.10 -34.84
N TRP A 253 17.25 -9.14 -34.21
CA TRP A 253 16.79 -10.32 -33.50
C TRP A 253 16.50 -11.40 -34.52
N VAL A 254 17.40 -12.39 -34.59
CA VAL A 254 17.20 -13.61 -35.35
C VAL A 254 16.03 -14.35 -34.73
N THR A 255 14.96 -14.45 -35.51
CA THR A 255 13.84 -15.36 -35.25
C THR A 255 14.18 -16.69 -35.94
N GLY A 256 14.14 -17.77 -35.17
CA GLY A 256 14.14 -19.12 -35.74
C GLY A 256 15.00 -20.10 -34.96
N GLU A 257 14.40 -20.73 -33.96
CA GLU A 257 14.60 -22.17 -33.75
C GLU A 257 13.23 -22.79 -33.45
N GLU A 258 12.79 -23.63 -34.39
CA GLU A 258 11.73 -24.60 -34.22
C GLU A 258 12.13 -25.55 -33.09
N PHE A 259 11.36 -25.57 -32.00
CA PHE A 259 11.43 -26.68 -31.05
C PHE A 259 10.29 -27.65 -31.31
N GLN A 260 10.70 -28.84 -31.75
CA GLN A 260 9.90 -30.05 -31.85
C GLN A 260 9.17 -30.32 -30.53
N GLU A 261 7.86 -30.51 -30.65
CA GLU A 261 7.04 -31.17 -29.64
C GLU A 261 7.45 -32.65 -29.56
N ASP A 262 8.00 -33.06 -28.43
CA ASP A 262 7.99 -34.47 -28.02
C ASP A 262 7.12 -34.65 -26.78
N SER A 263 6.00 -35.32 -27.04
CA SER A 263 5.06 -35.87 -26.09
C SER A 263 5.63 -37.12 -25.40
N ALA A 264 5.58 -37.19 -24.05
CA ALA A 264 5.16 -38.37 -23.26
C ALA A 264 5.62 -38.30 -21.78
N GLY A 265 4.76 -38.81 -20.88
CA GLY A 265 5.09 -39.20 -19.49
C GLY A 265 4.56 -38.24 -18.44
N GLN A 266 3.28 -38.27 -18.03
CA GLN A 266 2.62 -39.28 -17.18
C GLN A 266 3.35 -39.60 -15.86
N LEU A 267 2.71 -39.15 -14.77
CA LEU A 267 2.63 -39.75 -13.43
C LEU A 267 3.94 -39.92 -12.63
N GLU A 268 4.16 -39.07 -11.63
CA GLU A 268 4.41 -39.51 -10.25
C GLU A 268 3.94 -38.42 -9.28
N ALA A 269 2.79 -38.65 -8.66
CA ALA A 269 2.33 -37.94 -7.48
C ALA A 269 2.26 -38.98 -6.37
N GLU A 270 3.30 -39.09 -5.55
CA GLU A 270 3.21 -39.79 -4.26
C GLU A 270 4.41 -39.46 -3.36
N ARG A 271 4.09 -39.28 -2.07
CA ARG A 271 4.96 -39.30 -0.87
C ARG A 271 5.86 -38.08 -0.59
N TYR A 272 5.35 -37.19 0.25
CA TYR A 272 6.10 -36.71 1.42
C TYR A 272 5.19 -36.70 2.64
N LEU A 273 5.28 -37.76 3.43
CA LEU A 273 4.92 -37.82 4.84
C LEU A 273 6.23 -37.99 5.62
N GLU A 274 6.31 -37.27 6.74
CA GLU A 274 7.26 -37.42 7.86
C GLU A 274 8.69 -36.86 7.70
N ALA A 275 8.93 -35.71 8.35
CA ALA A 275 9.93 -35.59 9.42
C ALA A 275 9.77 -34.20 10.09
N GLY A 276 9.00 -34.14 11.18
CA GLY A 276 9.01 -33.00 12.09
C GLY A 276 10.20 -33.09 13.06
N PRO A 277 10.95 -32.01 13.33
CA PRO A 277 11.96 -32.03 14.36
C PRO A 277 11.31 -31.94 15.75
N SER A 278 11.72 -32.88 16.59
CA SER A 278 11.46 -32.95 18.02
C SER A 278 12.11 -31.79 18.77
N GLU A 279 11.31 -30.87 19.31
CA GLU A 279 11.80 -29.94 20.34
C GLU A 279 11.54 -30.49 21.74
N VAL A 280 12.65 -30.59 22.46
CA VAL A 280 12.77 -30.99 23.85
C VAL A 280 12.21 -29.86 24.72
N TYR A 281 11.03 -30.09 25.31
CA TYR A 281 10.50 -29.23 26.37
C TYR A 281 11.32 -29.43 27.65
N HIS A 282 12.11 -28.43 28.02
CA HIS A 282 12.64 -28.30 29.38
C HIS A 282 11.55 -27.75 30.30
N GLY A 283 11.16 -28.56 31.27
CA GLY A 283 10.22 -28.21 32.31
C GLY A 283 10.72 -27.05 33.17
N LYS A 284 9.90 -26.01 33.29
CA LYS A 284 9.94 -25.10 34.42
C LYS A 284 8.83 -25.47 35.39
N GLU A 285 9.28 -25.87 36.56
CA GLU A 285 8.57 -26.15 37.80
C GLU A 285 7.71 -24.94 38.17
N LEU A 286 6.39 -25.11 38.18
CA LEU A 286 5.44 -24.14 38.73
C LEU A 286 5.29 -24.45 40.23
N GLN A 287 5.75 -23.53 41.08
CA GLN A 287 5.41 -23.52 42.49
C GLN A 287 3.94 -23.14 42.65
N GLU A 288 3.19 -24.02 43.29
CA GLU A 288 1.81 -23.78 43.74
C GLU A 288 1.83 -22.77 44.90
N GLU A 289 1.14 -21.65 44.74
CA GLU A 289 0.73 -20.80 45.86
C GLU A 289 -0.71 -21.13 46.30
N PRO A 290 -1.00 -21.11 47.60
CA PRO A 290 -2.29 -21.55 48.13
C PRO A 290 -3.40 -20.50 47.95
N ALA A 291 -4.59 -21.00 47.60
CA ALA A 291 -5.83 -20.24 47.51
C ALA A 291 -6.22 -19.61 48.86
N GLY A 292 -6.12 -18.29 48.93
CA GLY A 292 -6.72 -17.48 50.00
C GLY A 292 -8.19 -17.19 49.71
N LEU A 293 -9.07 -17.75 50.53
CA LEU A 293 -10.47 -17.31 50.72
C LEU A 293 -10.49 -15.87 51.26
N LEU A 294 -11.08 -14.93 50.54
CA LEU A 294 -11.64 -13.70 51.12
C LEU A 294 -12.92 -13.28 50.38
N GLU A 295 -14.01 -13.42 51.12
CA GLU A 295 -15.20 -12.57 51.29
C GLU A 295 -15.87 -11.93 50.05
N ALA A 296 -17.13 -12.33 49.87
CA ALA A 296 -18.09 -11.73 48.95
C ALA A 296 -18.52 -10.35 49.45
N GLU A 297 -18.30 -9.31 48.65
CA GLU A 297 -18.93 -8.01 48.84
C GLU A 297 -20.30 -7.97 48.15
N ASP A 298 -21.30 -7.56 48.92
CA ASP A 298 -22.69 -7.32 48.53
C ASP A 298 -22.80 -6.27 47.41
N TYR A 299 -23.34 -6.67 46.26
CA TYR A 299 -23.83 -5.74 45.25
C TYR A 299 -25.31 -5.41 45.51
N PRO A 300 -25.71 -4.14 45.61
CA PRO A 300 -27.11 -3.77 45.77
C PRO A 300 -27.93 -4.04 44.50
N GLU A 301 -29.08 -4.70 44.68
CA GLU A 301 -30.09 -4.99 43.67
C GLU A 301 -30.61 -3.72 42.99
N ALA A 302 -30.54 -3.68 41.66
CA ALA A 302 -31.22 -2.68 40.84
C ALA A 302 -32.73 -2.99 40.79
N GLY A 303 -33.53 -2.11 41.39
CA GLY A 303 -34.99 -2.20 41.39
C GLY A 303 -35.63 -1.98 40.00
N PRO A 304 -36.88 -2.42 39.81
CA PRO A 304 -37.57 -2.37 38.53
C PRO A 304 -37.98 -0.94 38.16
N SER A 305 -37.72 -0.57 36.90
CA SER A 305 -38.18 0.69 36.31
C SER A 305 -39.67 0.64 36.02
N GLU A 306 -40.45 1.47 36.70
CA GLU A 306 -41.87 1.70 36.41
C GLU A 306 -42.04 2.46 35.10
N VAL A 307 -42.85 1.88 34.20
CA VAL A 307 -43.31 2.51 32.96
C VAL A 307 -44.53 3.35 33.29
N HIS A 308 -44.37 4.68 33.33
CA HIS A 308 -45.51 5.60 33.35
C HIS A 308 -46.10 5.71 31.94
N GLN A 309 -47.23 5.05 31.72
CA GLN A 309 -48.19 5.42 30.67
C GLN A 309 -49.05 6.58 31.18
N SER A 310 -48.88 7.77 30.61
CA SER A 310 -49.88 8.84 30.67
C SER A 310 -50.74 8.77 29.41
N GLY A 311 -51.95 8.24 29.56
CA GLY A 311 -53.03 8.44 28.61
C GLY A 311 -53.85 9.67 28.94
N ASP A 312 -54.74 9.99 27.99
CA ASP A 312 -55.86 10.95 28.03
C ASP A 312 -55.47 12.40 27.66
N GLY A 313 -56.08 13.05 26.67
CA GLY A 313 -57.22 12.72 25.83
C GLY A 313 -57.82 14.00 25.21
N ARG A 314 -58.74 13.81 24.26
CA ARG A 314 -59.72 14.79 23.69
C ARG A 314 -59.17 15.80 22.67
N GLN A 315 -59.89 16.21 21.62
CA GLN A 315 -61.24 15.88 21.12
C GLN A 315 -61.32 16.31 19.64
N GLU A 316 -62.25 15.69 18.91
CA GLU A 316 -62.66 15.94 17.53
C GLU A 316 -63.42 17.28 17.31
N VAL A 317 -63.80 17.53 16.03
CA VAL A 317 -64.93 18.35 15.52
C VAL A 317 -64.61 19.85 15.28
N GLU A 318 -64.93 20.58 14.20
CA GLU A 318 -65.74 20.49 12.96
C GLU A 318 -65.18 21.55 11.97
N VAL A 319 -65.04 21.26 10.68
CA VAL A 319 -65.79 21.84 9.54
C VAL A 319 -66.49 23.19 9.78
N ARG A 320 -65.94 24.26 9.19
CA ARG A 320 -66.63 25.21 8.28
C ARG A 320 -65.63 26.03 7.48
#